data_AF-G4ZRT5-F1
#
_entry.id   AF-G4ZRT5-F1
#
_cell.length_a   1.000
_cell.length_b   1.000
_cell.length_c   1.000
_cell.angle_alpha   90.00
_cell.angle_beta   90.00
_cell.angle_gamma   90.00
#
_symmetry.space_group_name_H-M   'P 1'
#
loop_
_entity.id
_entity.type
_entity.pdbx_description
1 polymer ?
#
loop_
_entity_poly.entity_id
_entity_poly.type
_entity_poly.pdbx_seq_one_letter_code
_entity_poly.pdbx_strand_id
1 'polypeptide(L)'
;SEIDNIINSVKNHTLPDVQALFKKELHFNLKESDVSERVLQYFISCERISEEHGLHACFESETRRKEKCSLLVNSITPEGLKEEVKNALRYQSPGAKTDECKLHDVILAKALEQDRDFRRSK
;
A
#
# COMPACT_ATOMS: atom_id res chain seq x y z
N SER A 1 3.30 21.62 17.74
CA SER A 1 2.47 21.77 16.53
C SER A 1 2.35 20.41 15.85
N GLU A 2 1.47 20.23 14.85
CA GLU A 2 1.38 18.96 14.09
C GLU A 2 2.72 18.59 13.42
N ILE A 3 3.49 19.60 13.00
CA ILE A 3 4.84 19.44 12.42
C ILE A 3 5.80 18.85 13.46
N ASP A 4 5.83 19.39 14.68
CA ASP A 4 6.73 18.91 15.73
C ASP A 4 6.40 17.46 16.12
N ASN A 5 5.11 17.09 16.13
CA ASN A 5 4.68 15.73 16.44
C ASN A 5 5.22 14.71 15.42
N ILE A 6 5.19 15.04 14.13
CA ILE A 6 5.73 14.19 13.06
C ILE A 6 7.24 14.10 13.15
N ILE A 7 7.92 15.23 13.31
CA ILE A 7 9.38 15.27 13.37
C ILE A 7 9.88 14.44 14.56
N ASN A 8 9.22 14.55 15.70
CA ASN A 8 9.57 13.79 16.91
C ASN A 8 9.21 12.31 16.83
N SER A 9 8.26 11.91 15.97
CA SER A 9 7.91 10.49 15.81
C SER A 9 8.86 9.74 14.88
N VAL A 10 9.46 10.44 13.90
CA VAL A 10 10.35 9.84 12.91
C VAL A 10 11.73 9.57 13.50
N LYS A 11 12.28 8.38 13.25
CA LYS A 11 13.49 7.88 13.94
C LYS A 11 14.75 8.74 13.81
N ASN A 12 14.86 9.56 12.77
CA ASN A 12 16.02 10.44 12.53
C ASN A 12 15.73 11.93 12.76
N HIS A 13 14.59 12.28 13.39
CA HIS A 13 14.16 13.67 13.60
C HIS A 13 14.13 14.50 12.30
N THR A 14 13.95 13.83 11.16
CA THR A 14 13.84 14.41 9.83
C THR A 14 12.92 13.52 9.03
N LEU A 15 11.89 14.10 8.41
CA LEU A 15 10.97 13.35 7.55
C LEU A 15 11.72 12.86 6.31
N PRO A 16 11.85 11.54 6.08
CA PRO A 16 12.48 11.02 4.87
C PRO A 16 11.58 11.27 3.65
N ASP A 17 12.12 11.05 2.45
CA ASP A 17 11.28 10.88 1.26
C ASP A 17 10.47 9.58 1.42
N VAL A 18 9.28 9.70 2.00
CA VAL A 18 8.38 8.59 2.31
C VAL A 18 8.00 7.82 1.04
N GLN A 19 7.83 8.52 -0.08
CA GLN A 19 7.47 7.87 -1.35
C GLN A 19 8.62 7.02 -1.88
N ALA A 20 9.85 7.54 -1.89
CA ALA A 20 11.02 6.79 -2.31
C ALA A 20 11.29 5.60 -1.38
N LEU A 21 11.09 5.78 -0.07
CA LEU A 21 11.23 4.72 0.93
C LEU A 21 10.26 3.57 0.67
N PHE A 22 8.96 3.86 0.55
CA PHE A 22 7.95 2.83 0.31
C PHE A 22 8.20 2.10 -1.02
N LYS A 23 8.51 2.84 -2.10
CA LYS A 23 8.85 2.22 -3.38
C LYS A 23 10.07 1.29 -3.30
N LYS A 24 11.02 1.57 -2.39
CA LYS A 24 12.22 0.77 -2.20
C LYS A 24 12.00 -0.46 -1.33
N GLU A 25 11.15 -0.38 -0.30
CA GLU A 25 11.04 -1.43 0.73
C GLU A 25 9.75 -2.24 0.65
N LEU A 26 8.67 -1.66 0.13
CA LEU A 26 7.36 -2.31 0.04
C LEU A 26 7.19 -3.00 -1.31
N HIS A 27 7.17 -4.34 -1.30
CA HIS A 27 7.06 -5.15 -2.51
C HIS A 27 6.04 -6.27 -2.34
N PHE A 28 5.34 -6.60 -3.42
CA PHE A 28 4.55 -7.82 -3.51
C PHE A 28 5.48 -9.03 -3.58
N ASN A 29 5.34 -9.98 -2.65
CA ASN A 29 6.14 -11.19 -2.63
C ASN A 29 5.69 -12.19 -3.71
N LEU A 30 6.13 -12.01 -4.96
CA LEU A 30 5.72 -12.87 -6.09
C LEU A 30 6.19 -14.35 -5.97
N LYS A 31 7.02 -14.68 -4.98
CA LYS A 31 7.39 -16.06 -4.66
C LYS A 31 6.33 -16.78 -3.82
N GLU A 32 5.49 -16.03 -3.11
CA GLU A 32 4.34 -16.58 -2.41
C GLU A 32 3.27 -16.97 -3.43
N SER A 33 2.87 -18.24 -3.44
CA SER A 33 1.92 -18.81 -4.39
C SER A 33 0.47 -18.55 -4.02
N ASP A 34 0.16 -18.45 -2.73
CA ASP A 34 -1.17 -18.07 -2.26
C ASP A 34 -1.34 -16.56 -2.42
N VAL A 35 -2.25 -16.18 -3.32
CA VAL A 35 -2.53 -14.77 -3.64
C VAL A 35 -2.99 -14.00 -2.41
N SER A 36 -3.80 -14.64 -1.55
CA SER A 36 -4.38 -13.99 -0.37
C SER A 36 -3.30 -13.74 0.67
N GLU A 37 -2.45 -14.74 0.94
CA GLU A 37 -1.31 -14.60 1.85
C GLU A 37 -0.33 -13.53 1.34
N ARG A 38 -0.07 -13.51 0.02
CA ARG A 38 0.81 -12.50 -0.60
C ARG A 38 0.29 -11.08 -0.41
N VAL A 39 -1.02 -10.87 -0.54
CA VAL A 39 -1.65 -9.56 -0.29
C VAL A 39 -1.60 -9.22 1.20
N LEU A 40 -1.87 -10.18 2.09
CA LEU A 40 -1.78 -9.97 3.53
C LEU A 40 -0.36 -9.55 3.95
N GLN A 41 0.67 -10.26 3.49
CA GLN A 41 2.08 -9.95 3.75
C GLN A 41 2.47 -8.54 3.25
N TYR A 42 1.86 -8.08 2.16
CA TYR A 42 2.08 -6.73 1.64
C TYR A 42 1.61 -5.66 2.63
N PHE A 43 0.40 -5.81 3.19
CA PHE A 43 -0.12 -4.88 4.20
C PHE A 43 0.64 -4.98 5.53
N ILE A 44 1.00 -6.18 5.96
CA ILE A 44 1.87 -6.37 7.14
C ILE A 44 3.22 -5.66 6.95
N SER A 45 3.79 -5.74 5.74
CA SER A 45 5.06 -5.05 5.42
C SER A 45 4.91 -3.52 5.47
N CYS A 46 3.76 -2.97 5.06
CA CYS A 46 3.45 -1.54 5.18
C CYS A 46 3.43 -1.09 6.65
N GLU A 47 2.78 -1.86 7.54
CA GLU A 47 2.79 -1.56 8.98
C GLU A 47 4.21 -1.65 9.55
N ARG A 48 4.94 -2.70 9.19
CA ARG A 48 6.34 -2.89 9.64
C ARG A 48 7.23 -1.73 9.21
N ILE A 49 7.15 -1.27 7.95
CA ILE A 49 7.91 -0.11 7.46
C ILE A 49 7.50 1.16 8.24
N SER A 50 6.19 1.33 8.49
CA SER A 50 5.69 2.48 9.24
C SER A 50 6.23 2.51 10.67
N GLU A 51 6.29 1.36 11.34
CA GLU A 51 6.88 1.22 12.68
C GLU A 51 8.42 1.38 12.64
N GLU A 52 9.08 0.74 11.67
CA GLU A 52 10.53 0.77 11.50
C GLU A 52 11.06 2.17 11.20
N HIS A 53 10.25 3.08 10.66
CA HIS A 53 10.66 4.46 10.35
C HIS A 53 9.93 5.53 11.19
N GLY A 54 9.03 5.13 12.08
CA GLY A 54 8.30 6.06 12.96
C GLY A 54 7.26 6.92 12.24
N LEU A 55 6.63 6.36 11.21
CA LEU A 55 5.73 7.06 10.28
C LEU A 55 4.26 7.01 10.69
N HIS A 56 3.87 6.36 11.80
CA HIS A 56 2.46 6.27 12.20
C HIS A 56 1.79 7.65 12.31
N ALA A 57 2.47 8.64 12.92
CA ALA A 57 1.97 10.01 13.02
C ALA A 57 1.80 10.71 11.65
N CYS A 58 2.45 10.20 10.60
CA CYS A 58 2.26 10.68 9.23
C CYS A 58 0.89 10.29 8.66
N PHE A 59 0.16 9.36 9.28
CA PHE A 59 -1.03 8.72 8.73
C PHE A 59 -2.31 8.83 9.60
N GLU A 60 -2.30 9.60 10.68
CA GLU A 60 -3.40 9.60 11.68
C GLU A 60 -4.69 10.31 11.23
N SER A 61 -4.60 11.37 10.42
CA SER A 61 -5.77 12.12 9.96
C SER A 61 -6.38 11.54 8.69
N GLU A 62 -7.62 11.90 8.35
CA GLU A 62 -8.30 11.40 7.14
C GLU A 62 -7.52 11.71 5.84
N THR A 63 -7.05 12.94 5.69
CA THR A 63 -6.21 13.35 4.55
C THR A 63 -4.93 12.52 4.49
N ARG A 64 -4.34 12.24 5.65
CA ARG A 64 -3.11 11.47 5.79
C ARG A 64 -3.31 9.96 5.54
N ARG A 65 -4.47 9.40 5.90
CA ARG A 65 -4.87 8.03 5.53
C ARG A 65 -5.00 7.85 4.02
N LYS A 66 -5.48 8.88 3.32
CA LYS A 66 -5.47 8.91 1.84
C LYS A 66 -4.05 8.80 1.28
N GLU A 67 -3.09 9.50 1.87
CA GLU A 67 -1.69 9.42 1.45
C GLU A 67 -1.11 8.03 1.69
N LYS A 68 -1.42 7.38 2.83
CA LYS A 68 -1.01 5.99 3.08
C LYS A 68 -1.57 5.03 2.02
N CYS A 69 -2.85 5.16 1.68
CA CYS A 69 -3.48 4.38 0.60
C CYS A 69 -2.80 4.65 -0.76
N SER A 70 -2.43 5.90 -1.04
CA SER A 70 -1.69 6.28 -2.25
C SER A 70 -0.30 5.63 -2.30
N LEU A 71 0.43 5.60 -1.18
CA LEU A 71 1.73 4.93 -1.07
C LEU A 71 1.61 3.42 -1.29
N LEU A 72 0.62 2.77 -0.66
CA LEU A 72 0.29 1.36 -0.86
C LEU A 72 0.04 1.05 -2.34
N VAL A 73 -0.75 1.86 -3.06
CA VAL A 73 -1.03 1.62 -4.48
C VAL A 73 0.19 1.89 -5.36
N ASN A 74 0.91 2.98 -5.13
CA ASN A 74 2.02 3.38 -6.00
C ASN A 74 3.26 2.48 -5.86
N SER A 75 3.36 1.74 -4.74
CA SER A 75 4.44 0.79 -4.47
C SER A 75 4.16 -0.62 -4.99
N ILE A 76 2.95 -0.88 -5.52
CA ILE A 76 2.63 -2.18 -6.12
C ILE A 76 3.56 -2.44 -7.30
N THR A 77 4.25 -3.57 -7.23
CA THR A 77 5.02 -4.16 -8.33
C THR A 77 4.57 -5.62 -8.44
N PRO A 78 3.95 -6.06 -9.54
CA PRO A 78 4.11 -5.58 -10.92
C PRO A 78 3.19 -4.40 -11.32
N GLU A 79 3.62 -3.62 -12.33
CA GLU A 79 2.91 -2.42 -12.81
C GLU A 79 1.53 -2.72 -13.40
N GLY A 80 1.34 -3.91 -13.99
CA GLY A 80 0.02 -4.33 -14.51
C GLY A 80 -1.04 -4.35 -13.41
N LEU A 81 -0.75 -4.99 -12.26
CA LEU A 81 -1.65 -5.01 -11.10
C LEU A 81 -1.93 -3.61 -10.58
N LYS A 82 -0.88 -2.78 -10.50
CA LYS A 82 -0.99 -1.39 -10.04
C LYS A 82 -1.98 -0.57 -10.87
N GLU A 83 -1.90 -0.67 -12.20
CA GLU A 83 -2.80 0.09 -13.08
C GLU A 83 -4.25 -0.42 -13.00
N GLU A 84 -4.46 -1.73 -12.87
CA GLU A 84 -5.79 -2.30 -12.64
C GLU A 84 -6.41 -1.82 -11.32
N VAL A 85 -5.62 -1.80 -10.24
CA VAL A 85 -6.05 -1.28 -8.94
C VAL A 85 -6.38 0.21 -9.05
N LYS A 86 -5.53 1.03 -9.67
CA LYS A 86 -5.81 2.47 -9.88
C LYS A 86 -7.11 2.67 -10.67
N ASN A 87 -7.36 1.87 -11.69
CA ASN A 87 -8.57 1.95 -12.49
C ASN A 87 -9.82 1.57 -11.66
N ALA A 88 -9.74 0.49 -10.88
CA ALA A 88 -10.81 0.08 -9.97
C ALA A 88 -11.11 1.18 -8.92
N LEU A 89 -10.08 1.75 -8.30
CA LEU A 89 -10.23 2.85 -7.35
C LEU A 89 -10.83 4.11 -8.01
N ARG A 90 -10.59 4.34 -9.31
CA ARG A 90 -11.12 5.51 -10.00
C ARG A 90 -12.59 5.36 -10.35
N TYR A 91 -13.01 4.21 -10.83
CA TYR A 91 -14.33 4.05 -11.46
C TYR A 91 -15.28 3.11 -10.72
N GLN A 92 -14.77 2.22 -9.87
CA GLN A 92 -15.58 1.18 -9.22
C GLN A 92 -15.66 1.39 -7.71
N SER A 93 -14.57 1.82 -7.08
CA SER A 93 -14.47 1.89 -5.60
C SER A 93 -13.71 3.13 -5.12
N PRO A 94 -14.20 4.35 -5.39
CA PRO A 94 -13.53 5.59 -4.95
C PRO A 94 -13.37 5.70 -3.44
N GLY A 95 -14.30 5.13 -2.66
CA GLY A 95 -14.22 5.11 -1.19
C GLY A 95 -13.05 4.30 -0.62
N ALA A 96 -12.45 3.40 -1.40
CA ALA A 96 -11.26 2.64 -0.96
C ALA A 96 -9.97 3.47 -0.99
N LYS A 97 -9.97 4.65 -1.61
CA LYS A 97 -8.79 5.54 -1.64
C LYS A 97 -8.40 6.12 -0.29
N THR A 98 -9.28 6.04 0.70
CA THR A 98 -9.05 6.54 2.05
C THR A 98 -9.22 5.45 3.09
N ASP A 99 -9.51 4.20 2.71
CA ASP A 99 -9.90 3.12 3.62
C ASP A 99 -9.05 1.89 3.31
N GLU A 100 -8.09 1.60 4.20
CA GLU A 100 -7.10 0.53 3.99
C GLU A 100 -7.74 -0.86 3.92
N CYS A 101 -8.81 -1.11 4.69
CA CYS A 101 -9.54 -2.38 4.64
C CYS A 101 -10.22 -2.55 3.28
N LYS A 102 -10.88 -1.52 2.77
CA LYS A 102 -11.48 -1.57 1.43
C LYS A 102 -10.42 -1.62 0.33
N LEU A 103 -9.27 -0.98 0.53
CA LEU A 103 -8.15 -1.04 -0.40
C LEU A 103 -7.59 -2.45 -0.48
N HIS A 104 -7.45 -3.13 0.67
CA HIS A 104 -7.06 -4.53 0.73
C HIS A 104 -7.98 -5.40 -0.13
N ASP A 105 -9.30 -5.24 0.03
CA ASP A 105 -10.27 -6.04 -0.74
C ASP A 105 -10.17 -5.80 -2.25
N VAL A 106 -9.96 -4.53 -2.67
CA VAL A 106 -9.75 -4.18 -4.09
C VAL A 106 -8.48 -4.83 -4.62
N ILE A 107 -7.36 -4.70 -3.90
CA ILE A 107 -6.07 -5.27 -4.31
C ILE A 107 -6.15 -6.79 -4.39
N LEU A 108 -6.78 -7.43 -3.41
CA LEU A 108 -6.99 -8.88 -3.38
C LEU A 108 -7.82 -9.34 -4.57
N ALA A 109 -8.95 -8.69 -4.85
CA ALA A 109 -9.80 -9.02 -5.98
C ALA A 109 -9.04 -8.94 -7.32
N LYS A 110 -8.26 -7.86 -7.53
CA LYS A 110 -7.47 -7.69 -8.78
C LYS A 110 -6.32 -8.69 -8.88
N ALA A 111 -5.63 -8.97 -7.79
CA ALA A 111 -4.57 -9.98 -7.78
C ALA A 111 -5.12 -11.39 -8.10
N LEU A 112 -6.30 -11.73 -7.58
CA LEU A 112 -6.98 -13.01 -7.88
C LEU A 112 -7.49 -13.09 -9.32
N GLU A 113 -8.02 -11.99 -9.87
CA GLU A 113 -8.42 -11.90 -11.28
C GLU A 113 -7.21 -12.18 -12.20
N GLN A 114 -6.08 -11.50 -11.96
CA GLN A 114 -4.85 -11.71 -12.75
C GLN A 114 -4.30 -13.13 -12.65
N ASP A 115 -4.24 -13.70 -11.44
CA ASP A 115 -3.74 -15.07 -11.25
C ASP A 115 -4.61 -16.09 -11.98
N ARG A 116 -5.94 -15.94 -11.93
CA ARG A 116 -6.88 -16.79 -12.68
C ARG A 116 -6.67 -16.67 -14.19
N ASP A 117 -6.54 -15.45 -14.70
CA ASP A 117 -6.41 -15.21 -16.14
C ASP A 117 -5.05 -15.70 -16.67
N PHE A 118 -3.98 -15.57 -15.87
CA PHE A 118 -2.68 -16.18 -16.14
C PHE A 118 -2.77 -17.71 -16.20
N ARG A 119 -3.44 -18.34 -15.22
CA ARG A 119 -3.63 -19.81 -15.20
C ARG A 119 -4.45 -20.32 -16.38
N ARG A 120 -5.42 -19.54 -16.88
CA ARG A 120 -6.23 -19.89 -18.06
C ARG A 120 -5.48 -19.76 -19.39
N SER A 121 -4.45 -18.91 -19.42
CA SER A 121 -3.66 -18.62 -20.62
C SER A 121 -2.45 -19.56 -20.78
N LYS A 122 -2.30 -20.54 -19.87
CA LYS A 122 -1.24 -21.54 -19.83
C LYS A 122 -1.77 -22.91 -20.23
#